data_AF-B6EGM6-F1
#
_entry.id   AF-B6EGM6-F1
#
_cell.length_a   1.000
_cell.length_b   1.000
_cell.length_c   1.000
_cell.angle_alpha   90.00
_cell.angle_beta   90.00
_cell.angle_gamma   90.00
#
_symmetry.space_group_name_H-M   'P 1'
#
loop_
_entity.id
_entity.type
_entity.pdbx_description
1 polymer ?
#
loop_
_entity_poly.entity_id
_entity_poly.type
_entity_poly.pdbx_seq_one_letter_code
_entity_poly.pdbx_strand_id
1 'polypeptide(L)'
;MKKIFLLISGTLFSFFTFNANATFSIVAYDEISGYYGAAFASCVFLPPETDITEYVNAITPIGTITTQATVNYDNINLKNGKDQIIDNVRGNQILEWLHDQDGEFENKSRQYLILNNPSSGPVEGFAYTGTEVPSDKGSIINKNVVIAGNTLFPNTLQTMYEGYTQEQDFFIEKLLKSLTNVRDNSLGDIRCDGVSSYTAFIKVNDKHWFYNSDNLNEDAIDGLEKIINDRQKPKVCLSLISGTAFLANIDIKGNGEYSGPYGVGSSICSDGKSGDIFYPQFNVVAGVHKSCGTIEIKEDSGIINYDAWGTTLSPHCVRRD
;
A
#
# COMPACT_ATOMS: atom_id res chain seq x y z
N MET A 1 68.72 -1.48 25.63
CA MET A 1 68.28 -2.88 25.41
C MET A 1 66.97 -3.11 26.15
N LYS A 2 65.96 -3.61 25.40
CA LYS A 2 64.77 -4.38 25.83
C LYS A 2 63.67 -3.63 26.62
N LYS A 3 62.57 -3.27 25.94
CA LYS A 3 61.23 -3.94 25.86
C LYS A 3 60.26 -3.35 26.90
N ILE A 4 59.35 -2.46 26.49
CA ILE A 4 57.92 -2.73 26.17
C ILE A 4 57.14 -3.20 27.39
N PHE A 5 56.16 -2.40 27.85
CA PHE A 5 54.75 -2.78 27.80
C PHE A 5 53.86 -1.53 27.96
N LEU A 6 53.22 -1.16 26.84
CA LEU A 6 52.09 -0.25 26.74
C LEU A 6 50.90 -0.88 27.48
N LEU A 7 50.43 -0.22 28.54
CA LEU A 7 49.11 -0.48 29.14
C LEU A 7 48.06 0.28 28.34
N ILE A 8 47.69 -0.26 27.17
CA ILE A 8 46.41 0.04 26.53
C ILE A 8 45.40 -0.89 27.21
N SER A 9 44.80 -0.41 28.30
CA SER A 9 43.63 -1.09 28.89
C SER A 9 42.47 -0.85 27.94
N GLY A 10 42.07 -1.92 27.25
CA GLY A 10 41.10 -1.91 26.18
C GLY A 10 39.77 -1.31 26.62
N THR A 11 39.43 -0.19 26.00
CA THR A 11 38.04 0.18 25.76
C THR A 11 37.37 -0.99 25.05
N LEU A 12 36.60 -1.75 25.82
CA LEU A 12 35.60 -2.69 25.34
C LEU A 12 34.67 -1.86 24.44
N PHE A 13 34.94 -1.87 23.13
CA PHE A 13 33.93 -1.50 22.14
C PHE A 13 32.86 -2.58 22.27
N SER A 14 31.88 -2.34 23.14
CA SER A 14 30.60 -3.01 23.06
C SER A 14 30.05 -2.64 21.69
N PHE A 15 30.29 -3.51 20.72
CA PHE A 15 29.47 -3.57 19.53
C PHE A 15 28.05 -3.80 20.03
N PHE A 16 27.27 -2.73 20.14
CA PHE A 16 25.83 -2.85 20.24
C PHE A 16 25.40 -3.52 18.94
N THR A 17 25.23 -4.84 18.99
CA THR A 17 24.52 -5.57 17.96
C THR A 17 23.09 -5.05 17.99
N PHE A 18 22.74 -4.23 17.00
CA PHE A 18 21.36 -3.85 16.76
C PHE A 18 20.53 -5.13 16.71
N ASN A 19 19.47 -5.19 17.52
CA ASN A 19 18.46 -6.22 17.31
C ASN A 19 17.98 -6.06 15.87
N ALA A 20 18.15 -7.10 15.06
CA ALA A 20 17.51 -7.18 13.76
C ALA A 20 16.00 -7.05 14.02
N ASN A 21 15.40 -5.96 13.55
CA ASN A 21 13.97 -5.72 13.68
C ASN A 21 13.27 -6.31 12.47
N ALA A 22 12.25 -7.14 12.70
CA ALA A 22 11.41 -7.66 11.63
C ALA A 22 10.81 -6.53 10.82
N THR A 23 10.90 -6.65 9.50
CA THR A 23 10.39 -5.66 8.57
C THR A 23 9.81 -6.36 7.36
N PHE A 24 8.60 -5.99 6.99
CA PHE A 24 7.92 -6.51 5.83
C PHE A 24 7.15 -5.39 5.13
N SER A 25 7.20 -5.39 3.80
CA SER A 25 6.57 -4.37 2.98
C SER A 25 6.12 -4.91 1.64
N ILE A 26 5.18 -4.18 1.05
CA ILE A 26 4.61 -4.41 -0.27
C ILE A 26 4.64 -3.09 -1.03
N VAL A 27 5.02 -3.13 -2.30
CA VAL A 27 4.76 -2.08 -3.28
C VAL A 27 3.88 -2.65 -4.38
N ALA A 28 2.90 -1.88 -4.82
CA ALA A 28 1.90 -2.34 -5.77
C ALA A 28 1.48 -1.23 -6.73
N TYR A 29 0.98 -1.65 -7.89
CA TYR A 29 0.31 -0.80 -8.86
C TYR A 29 -1.10 -1.33 -9.07
N ASP A 30 -2.09 -0.45 -8.92
CA ASP A 30 -3.48 -0.79 -9.15
C ASP A 30 -3.89 -0.38 -10.56
N GLU A 31 -4.19 -1.38 -11.41
CA GLU A 31 -4.52 -1.15 -12.82
C GLU A 31 -5.84 -0.39 -13.00
N ILE A 32 -6.72 -0.42 -12.00
CA ILE A 32 -8.03 0.25 -12.05
C ILE A 32 -7.87 1.76 -11.81
N SER A 33 -7.19 2.15 -10.73
CA SER A 33 -6.95 3.56 -10.40
C SER A 33 -5.79 4.19 -11.17
N GLY A 34 -4.83 3.38 -11.62
CA GLY A 34 -3.57 3.85 -12.17
C GLY A 34 -2.58 4.34 -11.11
N TYR A 35 -2.79 4.02 -9.83
CA TYR A 35 -1.95 4.48 -8.74
C TYR A 35 -0.91 3.45 -8.30
N TYR A 36 0.23 3.98 -7.89
CA TYR A 36 1.23 3.24 -7.12
C TYR A 36 0.95 3.41 -5.63
N GLY A 37 1.25 2.35 -4.88
CA GLY A 37 1.09 2.34 -3.43
C GLY A 37 2.12 1.46 -2.75
N ALA A 38 2.27 1.68 -1.46
CA ALA A 38 3.15 0.93 -0.58
C ALA A 38 2.47 0.69 0.77
N ALA A 39 2.72 -0.47 1.37
CA ALA A 39 2.42 -0.74 2.78
C ALA A 39 3.68 -1.31 3.45
N PHE A 40 3.91 -0.94 4.70
CA PHE A 40 5.10 -1.27 5.44
C PHE A 40 4.76 -1.48 6.90
N ALA A 41 5.40 -2.45 7.53
CA ALA A 41 5.39 -2.60 8.98
C ALA A 41 6.75 -3.10 9.48
N SER A 42 7.15 -2.62 10.66
CA SER A 42 8.43 -2.96 11.26
C SER A 42 8.36 -2.96 12.79
N CYS A 43 9.22 -3.77 13.39
CA CYS A 43 9.42 -3.82 14.85
C CYS A 43 10.42 -2.80 15.36
N VAL A 44 10.72 -1.77 14.55
CA VAL A 44 11.41 -0.59 15.04
C VAL A 44 10.41 0.22 15.86
N PHE A 45 10.67 0.34 17.17
CA PHE A 45 9.91 1.21 18.06
C PHE A 45 10.40 2.65 17.89
N LEU A 46 9.52 3.54 17.43
CA LEU A 46 9.80 4.95 17.18
C LEU A 46 8.88 5.83 18.04
N PRO A 47 9.27 7.07 18.35
CA PRO A 47 8.36 8.01 18.99
C PRO A 47 7.06 8.17 18.18
N PRO A 48 5.89 8.30 18.82
CA PRO A 48 4.58 8.38 18.15
C PRO A 48 4.51 9.41 17.01
N GLU A 49 5.21 10.53 17.16
CA GLU A 49 5.26 11.65 16.22
C GLU A 49 6.26 11.48 15.05
N THR A 50 7.08 10.42 15.07
CA THR A 50 8.14 10.22 14.06
C THR A 50 7.62 9.50 12.83
N ASP A 51 7.24 10.26 11.82
CA ASP A 51 6.85 9.72 10.51
C ASP A 51 8.07 9.39 9.65
N ILE A 52 8.29 8.10 9.38
CA ILE A 52 9.39 7.62 8.53
C ILE A 52 8.99 7.42 7.07
N THR A 53 7.73 7.64 6.70
CA THR A 53 7.17 7.23 5.40
C THR A 53 8.02 7.74 4.23
N GLU A 54 8.33 9.04 4.21
CA GLU A 54 9.15 9.68 3.16
C GLU A 54 10.64 9.32 3.23
N TYR A 55 11.09 8.77 4.35
CA TYR A 55 12.48 8.34 4.54
C TYR A 55 12.72 6.92 4.06
N VAL A 56 11.68 6.10 3.87
CA VAL A 56 11.83 4.70 3.45
C VAL A 56 11.05 4.35 2.19
N ASN A 57 10.09 5.18 1.76
CA ASN A 57 9.37 4.99 0.52
C ASN A 57 9.24 6.29 -0.29
N ALA A 58 9.38 6.18 -1.59
CA ALA A 58 9.09 7.23 -2.55
C ALA A 58 8.14 6.72 -3.62
N ILE A 59 7.08 7.50 -3.88
CA ILE A 59 6.14 7.27 -5.00
C ILE A 59 6.29 8.40 -6.00
N THR A 60 6.24 8.05 -7.28
CA THR A 60 6.29 8.94 -8.44
C THR A 60 5.11 8.60 -9.37
N PRO A 61 4.80 9.45 -10.37
CA PRO A 61 3.75 9.13 -11.34
C PRO A 61 3.97 7.85 -12.15
N ILE A 62 5.21 7.34 -12.21
CA ILE A 62 5.58 6.19 -13.06
C ILE A 62 6.26 5.05 -12.29
N GLY A 63 6.24 5.09 -10.96
CA GLY A 63 6.80 4.03 -10.14
C GLY A 63 6.95 4.38 -8.67
N THR A 64 7.36 3.38 -7.91
CA THR A 64 7.62 3.47 -6.47
C THR A 64 8.88 2.69 -6.12
N ILE A 65 9.59 3.17 -5.11
CA ILE A 65 10.75 2.50 -4.51
C ILE A 65 10.62 2.52 -2.99
N THR A 66 10.85 1.36 -2.38
CA THR A 66 10.98 1.20 -0.93
C THR A 66 12.38 0.70 -0.61
N THR A 67 12.95 1.21 0.48
CA THR A 67 14.21 0.73 1.04
C THR A 67 14.03 0.36 2.51
N GLN A 68 14.64 -0.75 2.90
CA GLN A 68 14.52 -1.31 4.24
C GLN A 68 15.78 -2.10 4.62
N ALA A 69 15.74 -2.78 5.77
CA ALA A 69 16.90 -3.29 6.51
C ALA A 69 17.78 -2.14 7.00
N THR A 70 19.06 -2.08 6.65
CA THR A 70 19.89 -0.94 7.05
C THR A 70 19.52 0.27 6.20
N VAL A 71 19.13 1.37 6.83
CA VAL A 71 18.80 2.64 6.16
C VAL A 71 19.58 3.76 6.84
N ASN A 72 20.25 4.61 6.06
CA ASN A 72 20.85 5.84 6.56
C ASN A 72 19.79 6.96 6.63
N TYR A 73 19.90 7.84 7.62
CA TYR A 73 18.89 8.88 7.86
C TYR A 73 18.64 9.79 6.65
N ASP A 74 19.71 10.22 5.96
CA ASP A 74 19.61 11.07 4.77
C ASP A 74 19.07 10.32 3.54
N ASN A 75 19.04 8.98 3.59
CA ASN A 75 18.59 8.05 2.57
C ASN A 75 18.85 8.48 1.11
N ILE A 76 20.12 8.75 0.82
CA ILE A 76 20.54 9.20 -0.51
C ILE A 76 20.18 8.19 -1.60
N ASN A 77 20.15 6.89 -1.28
CA ASN A 77 19.79 5.82 -2.20
C ASN A 77 18.30 5.86 -2.58
N LEU A 78 17.41 6.12 -1.61
CA LEU A 78 15.99 6.33 -1.90
C LEU A 78 15.80 7.54 -2.81
N LYS A 79 16.48 8.65 -2.52
CA LYS A 79 16.41 9.87 -3.35
C LYS A 79 16.90 9.61 -4.77
N ASN A 80 18.07 8.99 -4.93
CA ASN A 80 18.63 8.69 -6.24
C ASN A 80 17.78 7.67 -7.01
N GLY A 81 17.23 6.65 -6.32
CA GLY A 81 16.31 5.69 -6.92
C GLY A 81 15.03 6.36 -7.40
N LYS A 82 14.45 7.26 -6.60
CA LYS A 82 13.29 8.08 -7.00
C LYS A 82 13.60 8.92 -8.24
N ASP A 83 14.73 9.62 -8.25
CA ASP A 83 15.14 10.47 -9.37
C ASP A 83 15.34 9.64 -10.65
N GLN A 84 15.93 8.45 -10.54
CA GLN A 84 16.04 7.51 -11.66
C GLN A 84 14.70 6.95 -12.15
N ILE A 85 13.74 6.71 -11.25
CA ILE A 85 12.37 6.35 -11.67
C ILE A 85 11.77 7.48 -12.50
N ILE A 86 11.91 8.74 -12.05
CA ILE A 86 11.42 9.93 -12.77
C ILE A 86 12.11 10.06 -14.14
N ASP A 87 13.41 9.77 -14.20
CA ASP A 87 14.19 9.71 -15.43
C ASP A 87 13.90 8.46 -16.29
N ASN A 88 12.87 7.69 -15.91
CA ASN A 88 12.34 6.57 -16.67
C ASN A 88 13.35 5.42 -16.85
N VAL A 89 14.29 5.28 -15.91
CA VAL A 89 15.26 4.19 -15.85
C VAL A 89 14.58 2.89 -15.43
N ARG A 90 14.96 1.76 -16.04
CA ARG A 90 14.36 0.46 -15.74
C ARG A 90 14.76 -0.03 -14.34
N GLY A 91 13.84 -0.65 -13.60
CA GLY A 91 14.08 -1.02 -12.20
C GLY A 91 15.31 -1.91 -11.96
N ASN A 92 15.65 -2.84 -12.86
CA ASN A 92 16.91 -3.61 -12.73
C ASN A 92 18.17 -2.72 -12.86
N GLN A 93 18.16 -1.73 -13.75
CA GLN A 93 19.27 -0.79 -13.90
C GLN A 93 19.38 0.12 -12.68
N ILE A 94 18.25 0.49 -12.08
CA ILE A 94 18.24 1.23 -10.81
C ILE A 94 18.89 0.39 -9.70
N LEU A 95 18.53 -0.91 -9.58
CA LEU A 95 19.14 -1.80 -8.59
C LEU A 95 20.65 -1.98 -8.81
N GLU A 96 21.08 -2.18 -10.05
CA GLU A 96 22.50 -2.27 -10.42
C GLU A 96 23.24 -0.98 -10.02
N TRP A 97 22.66 0.18 -10.35
CA TRP A 97 23.25 1.47 -9.99
C TRP A 97 23.33 1.66 -8.47
N LEU A 98 22.26 1.36 -7.73
CA LEU A 98 22.24 1.49 -6.27
C LEU A 98 23.27 0.56 -5.63
N HIS A 99 23.39 -0.66 -6.14
CA HIS A 99 24.40 -1.62 -5.69
C HIS A 99 25.83 -1.08 -5.87
N ASP A 100 26.11 -0.44 -7.01
CA ASP A 100 27.45 0.05 -7.35
C ASP A 100 27.81 1.37 -6.64
N GLN A 101 26.82 2.21 -6.31
CA GLN A 101 27.04 3.51 -5.67
C GLN A 101 26.98 3.48 -4.14
N ASP A 102 26.37 2.46 -3.51
CA ASP A 102 26.22 2.37 -2.05
C ASP A 102 27.48 1.86 -1.33
N GLY A 103 28.57 1.61 -2.06
CA GLY A 103 29.83 1.06 -1.52
C GLY A 103 29.71 -0.41 -1.09
N GLU A 104 30.82 -1.16 -1.19
CA GLU A 104 30.81 -2.63 -1.04
C GLU A 104 30.37 -3.19 0.33
N PHE A 105 30.36 -2.35 1.37
CA PHE A 105 29.99 -2.77 2.74
C PHE A 105 28.54 -2.40 3.08
N GLU A 106 28.03 -1.26 2.61
CA GLU A 106 26.66 -0.88 2.96
C GLU A 106 25.64 -1.62 2.09
N ASN A 107 25.94 -1.85 0.80
CA ASN A 107 25.00 -2.49 -0.12
C ASN A 107 24.55 -3.89 0.34
N LYS A 108 25.44 -4.67 0.96
CA LYS A 108 25.16 -6.02 1.48
C LYS A 108 24.15 -6.02 2.62
N SER A 109 23.92 -4.89 3.26
CA SER A 109 23.02 -4.75 4.40
C SER A 109 21.67 -4.11 4.05
N ARG A 110 21.44 -3.80 2.77
CA ARG A 110 20.21 -3.15 2.26
C ARG A 110 19.19 -4.15 1.71
N GLN A 111 17.94 -3.71 1.67
CA GLN A 111 16.89 -4.35 0.89
C GLN A 111 16.09 -3.28 0.15
N TYR A 112 15.80 -3.54 -1.14
CA TYR A 112 15.07 -2.62 -2.02
C TYR A 112 13.91 -3.34 -2.70
N LEU A 113 12.79 -2.62 -2.85
CA LEU A 113 11.66 -3.02 -3.67
C LEU A 113 11.41 -1.88 -4.66
N ILE A 114 11.29 -2.21 -5.95
CA ILE A 114 11.01 -1.26 -7.01
C ILE A 114 9.86 -1.80 -7.83
N LEU A 115 8.89 -0.94 -8.11
CA LEU A 115 7.83 -1.21 -9.07
C LEU A 115 7.70 0.01 -9.97
N ASN A 116 7.99 -0.11 -11.27
CA ASN A 116 7.93 1.03 -12.18
C ASN A 116 7.47 0.65 -13.59
N ASN A 117 7.01 1.65 -14.33
CA ASN A 117 6.65 1.54 -15.75
C ASN A 117 7.70 2.28 -16.60
N PRO A 118 8.80 1.62 -16.98
CA PRO A 118 9.79 2.23 -17.85
C PRO A 118 9.24 2.31 -19.29
N SER A 119 9.32 3.50 -19.87
CA SER A 119 9.06 3.79 -21.29
C SER A 119 7.62 3.51 -21.75
N SER A 120 6.65 3.69 -20.85
CA SER A 120 5.22 3.40 -21.11
C SER A 120 4.95 1.93 -21.48
N GLY A 121 5.81 1.01 -21.04
CA GLY A 121 5.64 -0.43 -21.13
C GLY A 121 4.70 -1.01 -20.06
N PRO A 122 4.75 -2.33 -19.81
CA PRO A 122 4.10 -2.92 -18.64
C PRO A 122 4.80 -2.46 -17.36
N VAL A 123 4.08 -2.43 -16.24
CA VAL A 123 4.70 -2.24 -14.93
C VAL A 123 5.56 -3.46 -14.60
N GLU A 124 6.79 -3.21 -14.18
CA GLU A 124 7.79 -4.21 -13.85
C GLU A 124 8.18 -4.11 -12.37
N GLY A 125 8.36 -5.27 -11.73
CA GLY A 125 8.76 -5.39 -10.33
C GLY A 125 10.17 -5.94 -10.18
N PHE A 126 10.96 -5.33 -9.31
CA PHE A 126 12.31 -5.76 -8.98
C PHE A 126 12.53 -5.68 -7.47
N ALA A 127 13.33 -6.59 -6.94
CA ALA A 127 13.75 -6.56 -5.55
C ALA A 127 15.25 -6.90 -5.44
N TYR A 128 15.91 -6.30 -4.45
CA TYR A 128 17.27 -6.63 -4.06
C TYR A 128 17.29 -6.93 -2.57
N THR A 129 18.03 -7.95 -2.16
CA THR A 129 18.27 -8.27 -0.75
C THR A 129 19.74 -8.57 -0.56
N GLY A 130 20.43 -7.71 0.17
CA GLY A 130 21.86 -7.84 0.42
C GLY A 130 22.20 -9.09 1.24
N THR A 131 23.42 -9.59 1.09
CA THR A 131 23.87 -10.83 1.71
C THR A 131 23.96 -10.76 3.23
N GLU A 132 24.21 -9.58 3.80
CA GLU A 132 24.34 -9.29 5.23
C GLU A 132 23.02 -8.84 5.88
N VAL A 133 21.94 -8.69 5.11
CA VAL A 133 20.59 -8.56 5.69
C VAL A 133 20.33 -9.77 6.61
N PRO A 134 19.77 -9.61 7.82
CA PRO A 134 19.56 -10.71 8.77
C PRO A 134 18.75 -11.88 8.18
N SER A 135 18.88 -13.09 8.76
CA SER A 135 18.23 -14.31 8.27
C SER A 135 16.71 -14.20 8.13
N ASP A 136 16.11 -15.18 7.45
CA ASP A 136 14.66 -15.23 7.22
C ASP A 136 14.17 -14.02 6.41
N LYS A 137 14.73 -13.91 5.21
CA LYS A 137 14.56 -12.80 4.28
C LYS A 137 14.20 -13.30 2.89
N GLY A 138 13.52 -12.47 2.12
CA GLY A 138 13.19 -12.79 0.75
C GLY A 138 12.28 -11.76 0.10
N SER A 139 11.84 -12.11 -1.11
CA SER A 139 10.91 -11.30 -1.88
C SER A 139 9.98 -12.18 -2.73
N ILE A 140 8.76 -11.71 -2.95
CA ILE A 140 7.82 -12.22 -3.94
C ILE A 140 7.66 -11.13 -5.00
N ILE A 141 7.90 -11.47 -6.25
CA ILE A 141 7.70 -10.58 -7.40
C ILE A 141 6.61 -11.20 -8.26
N ASN A 142 5.49 -10.49 -8.40
CA ASN A 142 4.37 -10.87 -9.24
C ASN A 142 3.95 -9.67 -10.11
N LYS A 143 2.98 -9.88 -11.01
CA LYS A 143 2.45 -8.80 -11.86
C LYS A 143 1.96 -7.64 -10.98
N ASN A 144 2.51 -6.45 -11.20
CA ASN A 144 2.14 -5.21 -10.52
C ASN A 144 2.33 -5.21 -8.99
N VAL A 145 3.11 -6.15 -8.44
CA VAL A 145 3.32 -6.23 -6.99
C VAL A 145 4.68 -6.83 -6.65
N VAL A 146 5.38 -6.18 -5.71
CA VAL A 146 6.61 -6.68 -5.11
C VAL A 146 6.43 -6.65 -3.61
N ILE A 147 6.71 -7.78 -2.95
CA ILE A 147 6.66 -7.93 -1.50
C ILE A 147 8.03 -8.37 -1.05
N ALA A 148 8.57 -7.80 0.01
CA ALA A 148 9.84 -8.25 0.57
C ALA A 148 9.91 -7.99 2.07
N GLY A 149 10.82 -8.71 2.71
CA GLY A 149 11.05 -8.58 4.13
C GLY A 149 12.33 -9.27 4.58
N ASN A 150 12.66 -9.04 5.84
CA ASN A 150 13.78 -9.66 6.52
C ASN A 150 13.42 -9.91 7.98
N THR A 151 14.14 -10.84 8.61
CA THR A 151 13.90 -11.18 10.02
C THR A 151 12.46 -11.67 10.20
N LEU A 152 11.99 -12.54 9.30
CA LEU A 152 10.58 -12.93 9.16
C LEU A 152 10.26 -14.26 9.86
N PHE A 153 9.00 -14.44 10.25
CA PHE A 153 8.47 -15.79 10.41
C PHE A 153 8.28 -16.48 9.05
N PRO A 154 8.29 -17.82 9.01
CA PRO A 154 7.92 -18.56 7.82
C PRO A 154 6.55 -18.13 7.30
N ASN A 155 6.41 -18.06 5.98
CA ASN A 155 5.20 -17.69 5.24
C ASN A 155 4.72 -16.23 5.36
N THR A 156 5.37 -15.35 6.12
CA THR A 156 4.95 -13.93 6.24
C THR A 156 4.70 -13.27 4.88
N LEU A 157 5.62 -13.41 3.92
CA LEU A 157 5.47 -12.80 2.57
C LEU A 157 4.30 -13.41 1.78
N GLN A 158 4.08 -14.72 1.92
CA GLN A 158 2.99 -15.41 1.24
C GLN A 158 1.63 -14.97 1.82
N THR A 159 1.54 -14.85 3.14
CA THR A 159 0.34 -14.33 3.83
C THR A 159 0.07 -12.87 3.47
N MET A 160 1.10 -12.03 3.32
CA MET A 160 0.96 -10.67 2.79
C MET A 160 0.36 -10.66 1.38
N TYR A 161 0.86 -11.53 0.50
CA TYR A 161 0.37 -11.64 -0.87
C TYR A 161 -1.09 -12.09 -0.90
N GLU A 162 -1.44 -13.12 -0.13
CA GLU A 162 -2.82 -13.60 -0.01
C GLU A 162 -3.75 -12.50 0.46
N GLY A 163 -3.39 -11.76 1.51
CA GLY A 163 -4.18 -10.63 2.00
C GLY A 163 -4.40 -9.56 0.92
N TYR A 164 -3.35 -9.20 0.18
CA TYR A 164 -3.44 -8.25 -0.94
C TYR A 164 -4.38 -8.72 -2.06
N THR A 165 -4.40 -10.03 -2.34
CA THR A 165 -5.22 -10.61 -3.43
C THR A 165 -6.66 -10.96 -3.02
N GLN A 166 -6.95 -11.10 -1.72
CA GLN A 166 -8.29 -11.39 -1.23
C GLN A 166 -9.21 -10.16 -1.31
N GLU A 167 -8.66 -8.97 -1.10
CA GLU A 167 -9.40 -7.72 -1.20
C GLU A 167 -9.45 -7.22 -2.65
N GLN A 168 -10.61 -6.74 -3.09
CA GLN A 168 -10.86 -6.37 -4.48
C GLN A 168 -11.43 -4.95 -4.63
N ASP A 169 -11.95 -4.36 -3.56
CA ASP A 169 -12.71 -3.10 -3.66
C ASP A 169 -11.79 -1.89 -3.81
N PHE A 170 -11.02 -1.58 -2.77
CA PHE A 170 -10.22 -0.36 -2.72
C PHE A 170 -8.74 -0.66 -2.61
N PHE A 171 -7.93 0.00 -3.44
CA PHE A 171 -6.48 -0.22 -3.45
C PHE A 171 -5.84 -0.08 -2.05
N ILE A 172 -6.25 0.92 -1.28
CA ILE A 172 -5.80 1.11 0.09
C ILE A 172 -6.25 -0.02 1.05
N GLU A 173 -7.41 -0.63 0.83
CA GLU A 173 -7.89 -1.78 1.61
C GLU A 173 -7.11 -3.04 1.23
N LYS A 174 -6.69 -3.19 -0.04
CA LYS A 174 -5.77 -4.27 -0.46
C LYS A 174 -4.42 -4.17 0.24
N LEU A 175 -3.87 -2.95 0.31
CA LEU A 175 -2.62 -2.68 1.03
C LEU A 175 -2.76 -2.92 2.54
N LEU A 176 -3.86 -2.46 3.14
CA LEU A 176 -4.14 -2.74 4.56
C LEU A 176 -4.32 -4.24 4.81
N LYS A 177 -5.08 -4.94 3.96
CA LYS A 177 -5.32 -6.38 4.10
C LYS A 177 -4.04 -7.18 3.99
N SER A 178 -3.08 -6.72 3.18
CA SER A 178 -1.74 -7.31 3.13
C SER A 178 -1.03 -7.28 4.51
N LEU A 179 -1.14 -6.17 5.24
CA LEU A 179 -0.57 -6.03 6.59
C LEU A 179 -1.38 -6.79 7.65
N THR A 180 -2.69 -6.57 7.70
CA THR A 180 -3.55 -7.17 8.74
C THR A 180 -3.56 -8.69 8.64
N ASN A 181 -3.41 -9.28 7.45
CA ASN A 181 -3.32 -10.73 7.33
C ASN A 181 -2.09 -11.33 8.02
N VAL A 182 -0.96 -10.61 8.07
CA VAL A 182 0.23 -11.05 8.84
C VAL A 182 -0.06 -11.02 10.34
N ARG A 183 -0.65 -9.92 10.82
CA ARG A 183 -1.07 -9.76 12.21
C ARG A 183 -2.08 -10.85 12.63
N ASP A 184 -3.15 -11.02 11.86
CA ASP A 184 -4.27 -11.91 12.17
C ASP A 184 -3.83 -13.39 12.20
N ASN A 185 -2.81 -13.75 11.41
CA ASN A 185 -2.21 -15.09 11.42
C ASN A 185 -1.08 -15.24 12.44
N SER A 186 -0.82 -14.22 13.28
CA SER A 186 0.27 -14.21 14.27
C SER A 186 1.65 -14.51 13.64
N LEU A 187 1.88 -13.99 12.43
CA LEU A 187 3.14 -14.13 11.68
C LEU A 187 4.05 -12.91 11.82
N GLY A 188 3.79 -12.10 12.85
CA GLY A 188 4.72 -11.11 13.37
C GLY A 188 5.92 -11.76 14.06
N ASP A 189 7.04 -11.07 14.14
CA ASP A 189 8.23 -11.63 14.79
C ASP A 189 8.13 -11.60 16.32
N ILE A 190 8.56 -12.67 16.98
CA ILE A 190 8.46 -12.85 18.43
C ILE A 190 9.33 -11.86 19.19
N ARG A 191 10.35 -11.28 18.52
CA ARG A 191 11.19 -10.21 19.04
C ARG A 191 10.46 -8.87 19.14
N CYS A 192 9.24 -8.77 18.64
CA CYS A 192 8.38 -7.59 18.69
C CYS A 192 7.43 -7.67 19.90
N ASP A 193 7.91 -8.21 21.02
CA ASP A 193 7.18 -8.41 22.29
C ASP A 193 5.74 -8.95 22.17
N GLY A 194 5.49 -9.80 21.16
CA GLY A 194 4.19 -10.45 20.95
C GLY A 194 3.19 -9.67 20.09
N VAL A 195 3.54 -8.47 19.60
CA VAL A 195 2.81 -7.78 18.52
C VAL A 195 3.45 -8.06 17.17
N SER A 196 2.79 -7.67 16.07
CA SER A 196 3.35 -7.84 14.74
C SER A 196 4.30 -6.72 14.32
N SER A 197 4.11 -5.51 14.83
CA SER A 197 4.93 -4.35 14.52
C SER A 197 4.73 -3.19 15.51
N TYR A 198 5.70 -2.28 15.55
CA TYR A 198 5.64 -1.01 16.30
C TYR A 198 5.55 0.23 15.44
N THR A 199 5.84 0.10 14.15
CA THR A 199 5.72 1.16 13.15
C THR A 199 5.03 0.57 11.93
N ALA A 200 4.00 1.22 11.43
CA ALA A 200 3.31 0.83 10.20
C ALA A 200 2.89 2.05 9.39
N PHE A 201 2.91 1.94 8.06
CA PHE A 201 2.34 2.96 7.19
C PHE A 201 1.75 2.37 5.92
N ILE A 202 0.84 3.12 5.32
CA ILE A 202 0.38 2.95 3.94
C ILE A 202 0.52 4.28 3.21
N LYS A 203 1.06 4.22 1.99
CA LYS A 203 1.15 5.36 1.08
C LYS A 203 0.52 4.99 -0.26
N VAL A 204 -0.29 5.88 -0.80
CA VAL A 204 -0.91 5.77 -2.12
C VAL A 204 -0.76 7.12 -2.80
N ASN A 205 0.00 7.15 -3.90
CA ASN A 205 0.37 8.40 -4.57
C ASN A 205 1.00 9.43 -3.60
N ASP A 206 0.39 10.60 -3.48
CA ASP A 206 0.81 11.74 -2.65
C ASP A 206 0.22 11.71 -1.23
N LYS A 207 -0.55 10.68 -0.89
CA LYS A 207 -1.16 10.52 0.44
C LYS A 207 -0.58 9.35 1.20
N HIS A 208 -0.38 9.55 2.49
CA HIS A 208 -0.01 8.47 3.39
C HIS A 208 -0.69 8.57 4.75
N TRP A 209 -0.70 7.44 5.42
CA TRP A 209 -1.16 7.24 6.78
C TRP A 209 -0.09 6.42 7.48
N PHE A 210 0.31 6.84 8.68
CA PHE A 210 1.29 6.12 9.48
C PHE A 210 0.78 5.99 10.91
N TYR A 211 1.34 5.02 11.62
CA TYR A 211 1.12 4.81 13.03
C TYR A 211 2.37 4.23 13.67
N ASN A 212 2.77 4.79 14.79
CA ASN A 212 3.76 4.22 15.68
C ASN A 212 3.08 3.90 17.00
N SER A 213 3.36 2.73 17.55
CA SER A 213 2.79 2.29 18.83
C SER A 213 3.23 3.21 19.96
N ASP A 214 2.31 3.56 20.87
CA ASP A 214 2.63 4.37 22.06
C ASP A 214 3.41 3.56 23.10
N ASN A 215 3.31 2.22 23.05
CA ASN A 215 3.97 1.30 23.95
C ASN A 215 4.21 -0.08 23.30
N LEU A 216 5.01 -0.92 23.97
CA LEU A 216 5.45 -2.23 23.44
C LEU A 216 4.35 -3.30 23.34
N ASN A 217 3.16 -3.08 23.93
CA ASN A 217 2.05 -4.03 23.87
C ASN A 217 0.99 -3.64 22.82
N GLU A 218 1.25 -2.59 22.05
CA GLU A 218 0.32 -2.08 21.05
C GLU A 218 0.84 -2.42 19.65
N ASP A 219 -0.03 -2.99 18.82
CA ASP A 219 0.30 -3.33 17.45
C ASP A 219 0.08 -2.12 16.54
N ALA A 220 1.11 -1.70 15.80
CA ALA A 220 0.99 -0.55 14.93
C ALA A 220 0.02 -0.75 13.76
N ILE A 221 -0.21 -2.00 13.34
CA ILE A 221 -1.20 -2.31 12.31
C ILE A 221 -2.63 -2.06 12.82
N ASP A 222 -2.92 -2.25 14.11
CA ASP A 222 -4.22 -1.93 14.70
C ASP A 222 -4.50 -0.43 14.66
N GLY A 223 -3.51 0.38 15.06
CA GLY A 223 -3.61 1.84 15.01
C GLY A 223 -3.77 2.36 13.57
N LEU A 224 -3.00 1.81 12.64
CA LEU A 224 -3.10 2.14 11.22
C LEU A 224 -4.46 1.74 10.63
N GLU A 225 -4.96 0.54 10.95
CA GLU A 225 -6.28 0.05 10.54
C GLU A 225 -7.39 0.99 11.04
N LYS A 226 -7.31 1.44 12.29
CA LYS A 226 -8.27 2.39 12.86
C LYS A 226 -8.23 3.73 12.10
N ILE A 227 -7.06 4.30 11.85
CA ILE A 227 -6.91 5.54 11.07
C ILE A 227 -7.54 5.39 9.68
N ILE A 228 -7.28 4.25 9.04
CA ILE A 228 -7.83 3.95 7.72
C ILE A 228 -9.34 3.78 7.76
N ASN A 229 -9.90 3.08 8.75
CA ASN A 229 -11.33 2.83 8.85
C ASN A 229 -12.12 4.08 9.27
N ASP A 230 -11.51 4.97 10.06
CA ASP A 230 -12.09 6.25 10.47
C ASP A 230 -12.07 7.29 9.33
N ARG A 231 -11.38 7.01 8.21
CA ARG A 231 -11.43 7.89 7.04
C ARG A 231 -12.88 7.98 6.55
N GLN A 232 -13.34 9.20 6.29
CA GLN A 232 -14.62 9.36 5.61
C GLN A 232 -14.49 8.78 4.20
N LYS A 233 -15.06 7.59 3.98
CA LYS A 233 -15.18 7.02 2.64
C LYS A 233 -15.99 8.02 1.79
N PRO A 234 -15.46 8.48 0.64
CA PRO A 234 -16.16 9.46 -0.17
C PRO A 234 -17.53 8.91 -0.58
N LYS A 235 -18.57 9.69 -0.32
CA LYS A 235 -19.93 9.38 -0.76
C LYS A 235 -20.15 10.02 -2.13
N VAL A 236 -20.45 9.22 -3.14
CA VAL A 236 -20.88 9.74 -4.45
C VAL A 236 -22.40 9.80 -4.47
N CYS A 237 -22.96 11.00 -4.54
CA CYS A 237 -24.39 11.22 -4.65
C CYS A 237 -24.75 11.29 -6.15
N LEU A 238 -25.41 10.26 -6.69
CA LEU A 238 -26.00 10.32 -8.03
C LEU A 238 -27.39 10.95 -7.94
N SER A 239 -27.58 12.14 -8.51
CA SER A 239 -28.92 12.73 -8.68
C SER A 239 -29.51 12.26 -10.00
N LEU A 240 -30.45 11.33 -9.95
CA LEU A 240 -31.23 10.94 -11.12
C LEU A 240 -32.40 11.90 -11.28
N ILE A 241 -32.37 12.72 -12.34
CA ILE A 241 -33.53 13.51 -12.73
C ILE A 241 -34.57 12.55 -13.33
N SER A 242 -35.78 12.54 -12.76
CA SER A 242 -36.86 11.66 -13.22
C SER A 242 -37.23 11.98 -14.68
N GLY A 243 -37.23 10.96 -15.55
CA GLY A 243 -37.80 11.06 -16.90
C GLY A 243 -36.91 10.57 -18.05
N THR A 244 -35.65 10.22 -17.80
CA THR A 244 -34.74 9.66 -18.81
C THR A 244 -34.36 8.23 -18.48
N ALA A 245 -34.53 7.33 -19.45
CA ALA A 245 -33.90 6.01 -19.41
C ALA A 245 -32.38 6.20 -19.54
N PHE A 246 -31.60 5.58 -18.66
CA PHE A 246 -30.15 5.67 -18.66
C PHE A 246 -29.55 4.28 -18.90
N LEU A 247 -28.69 4.20 -19.91
CA LEU A 247 -27.57 3.26 -19.95
C LEU A 247 -26.34 4.09 -19.57
N ALA A 248 -25.94 4.07 -18.31
CA ALA A 248 -24.75 4.76 -17.85
C ALA A 248 -23.70 3.71 -17.48
N ASN A 249 -22.70 3.50 -18.34
CA ASN A 249 -21.42 2.95 -17.92
C ASN A 249 -20.63 4.12 -17.31
N ILE A 250 -20.65 4.23 -15.99
CA ILE A 250 -19.88 5.26 -15.29
C ILE A 250 -18.53 4.64 -14.92
N ASP A 251 -17.54 4.85 -15.79
CA ASP A 251 -16.13 4.59 -15.49
C ASP A 251 -15.53 5.84 -14.86
N ILE A 252 -15.40 5.87 -13.53
CA ILE A 252 -14.78 6.99 -12.81
C ILE A 252 -13.32 6.65 -12.60
N LYS A 253 -12.50 7.02 -13.59
CA LYS A 253 -11.04 6.92 -13.51
C LYS A 253 -10.53 7.98 -12.54
N GLY A 254 -10.26 7.60 -11.29
CA GLY A 254 -9.31 8.16 -10.32
C GLY A 254 -9.30 9.67 -9.96
N ASN A 255 -9.71 10.55 -10.87
CA ASN A 255 -9.51 12.00 -10.85
C ASN A 255 -10.83 12.79 -10.87
N GLY A 256 -11.98 12.12 -10.79
CA GLY A 256 -13.29 12.78 -10.71
C GLY A 256 -13.79 13.44 -12.01
N GLU A 257 -13.17 13.20 -13.17
CA GLU A 257 -13.73 13.64 -14.45
C GLU A 257 -14.66 12.59 -15.07
N TYR A 258 -15.88 13.00 -15.35
CA TYR A 258 -16.88 12.24 -16.09
C TYR A 258 -16.79 12.57 -17.58
N SER A 259 -16.72 11.55 -18.44
CA SER A 259 -17.00 11.69 -19.88
C SER A 259 -18.03 10.64 -20.31
N GLY A 260 -19.30 11.01 -20.25
CA GLY A 260 -20.40 10.25 -20.86
C GLY A 260 -21.20 11.14 -21.83
N PRO A 261 -21.93 10.53 -22.78
CA PRO A 261 -22.66 11.29 -23.78
C PRO A 261 -23.78 12.10 -23.12
N TYR A 262 -23.65 13.43 -23.24
CA TYR A 262 -24.62 14.50 -22.99
C TYR A 262 -25.79 14.22 -22.02
N GLY A 263 -25.80 14.95 -20.88
CA GLY A 263 -27.08 15.39 -20.28
C GLY A 263 -27.27 15.26 -18.77
N VAL A 264 -26.25 14.89 -17.98
CA VAL A 264 -26.39 14.84 -16.52
C VAL A 264 -25.41 15.81 -15.87
N GLY A 265 -25.93 16.76 -15.10
CA GLY A 265 -25.12 17.49 -14.14
C GLY A 265 -24.80 16.58 -12.97
N SER A 266 -23.59 16.01 -12.93
CA SER A 266 -23.07 15.46 -11.70
C SER A 266 -22.54 16.61 -10.84
N SER A 267 -23.03 16.74 -9.61
CA SER A 267 -22.42 17.60 -8.61
C SER A 267 -21.71 16.73 -7.59
N ILE A 268 -20.42 16.99 -7.36
CA ILE A 268 -19.71 16.48 -6.19
C ILE A 268 -20.51 16.94 -4.96
N CYS A 269 -20.83 16.04 -4.02
CA CYS A 269 -21.55 16.44 -2.80
C CYS A 269 -20.73 17.54 -2.11
N SER A 270 -21.39 18.53 -1.51
CA SER A 270 -20.84 19.82 -1.04
C SER A 270 -19.65 19.77 -0.07
N ASP A 271 -19.22 18.57 0.32
CA ASP A 271 -18.31 18.34 1.44
C ASP A 271 -16.93 17.81 0.99
N GLY A 272 -16.73 17.58 -0.32
CA GLY A 272 -15.43 17.17 -0.86
C GLY A 272 -14.43 18.34 -0.92
N LYS A 273 -13.23 18.17 -0.36
CA LYS A 273 -12.15 19.17 -0.39
C LYS A 273 -11.21 18.90 -1.57
N SER A 274 -10.55 19.97 -2.05
CA SER A 274 -9.48 19.86 -3.05
C SER A 274 -8.37 18.95 -2.50
N GLY A 275 -8.02 17.92 -3.28
CA GLY A 275 -7.05 16.90 -2.89
C GLY A 275 -7.66 15.61 -2.35
N ASP A 276 -8.99 15.47 -2.20
CA ASP A 276 -9.61 14.20 -1.82
C ASP A 276 -9.47 13.15 -2.94
N ILE A 277 -9.16 11.88 -2.56
CA ILE A 277 -9.10 10.78 -3.52
C ILE A 277 -10.52 10.22 -3.58
N PHE A 278 -11.16 10.34 -4.74
CA PHE A 278 -12.51 9.86 -4.97
C PHE A 278 -12.46 8.52 -5.70
N TYR A 279 -13.05 7.50 -5.09
CA TYR A 279 -13.44 6.27 -5.77
C TYR A 279 -14.94 6.09 -5.57
N PRO A 280 -15.75 5.98 -6.63
CA PRO A 280 -17.17 5.72 -6.44
C PRO A 280 -17.38 4.31 -5.92
N GLN A 281 -18.25 4.18 -4.92
CA GLN A 281 -19.07 2.99 -4.81
C GLN A 281 -20.45 3.27 -5.41
N PHE A 282 -20.90 2.35 -6.25
CA PHE A 282 -22.26 2.34 -6.76
C PHE A 282 -23.19 1.80 -5.69
N ASN A 283 -23.84 2.69 -4.92
CA ASN A 283 -25.00 2.32 -4.10
C ASN A 283 -26.22 2.99 -4.72
N VAL A 284 -27.00 2.22 -5.49
CA VAL A 284 -28.32 2.66 -5.99
C VAL A 284 -29.28 2.66 -4.81
N VAL A 285 -29.50 3.83 -4.20
CA VAL A 285 -30.61 4.01 -3.25
C VAL A 285 -31.81 4.55 -4.04
N ALA A 286 -32.65 3.63 -4.52
CA ALA A 286 -33.96 4.00 -5.06
C ALA A 286 -34.91 4.34 -3.90
N GLY A 287 -35.51 5.53 -3.97
CA GLY A 287 -36.48 6.02 -2.99
C GLY A 287 -37.76 5.18 -2.92
N VAL A 288 -38.34 5.15 -1.73
CA VAL A 288 -39.45 4.29 -1.31
C VAL A 288 -40.76 4.56 -2.08
N HIS A 289 -41.33 3.53 -2.71
CA HIS A 289 -42.74 3.49 -3.11
C HIS A 289 -43.44 2.21 -2.58
N LYS A 290 -44.73 2.35 -2.27
CA LYS A 290 -45.50 1.60 -1.24
C LYS A 290 -45.86 0.13 -1.48
N SER A 291 -45.25 -0.58 -2.42
CA SER A 291 -45.44 -2.03 -2.55
C SER A 291 -44.37 -2.63 -3.46
N CYS A 292 -43.51 -3.49 -2.92
CA CYS A 292 -42.52 -4.24 -3.68
C CYS A 292 -42.64 -5.73 -3.37
N GLY A 293 -42.62 -6.57 -4.41
CA GLY A 293 -42.34 -7.99 -4.28
C GLY A 293 -40.82 -8.21 -4.21
N THR A 294 -40.38 -9.05 -3.28
CA THR A 294 -38.98 -9.38 -3.06
C THR A 294 -38.49 -10.37 -4.11
N ILE A 295 -37.34 -10.11 -4.73
CA ILE A 295 -36.59 -11.10 -5.51
C ILE A 295 -35.18 -11.14 -4.94
N GLU A 296 -34.70 -12.35 -4.67
CA GLU A 296 -33.38 -12.65 -4.12
C GLU A 296 -32.36 -12.70 -5.28
N ILE A 297 -31.26 -11.94 -5.18
CA ILE A 297 -30.17 -11.95 -6.17
C ILE A 297 -28.98 -12.70 -5.56
N LYS A 298 -28.48 -13.74 -6.24
CA LYS A 298 -27.26 -14.46 -5.87
C LYS A 298 -26.05 -13.85 -6.58
N GLU A 299 -24.93 -13.78 -5.88
CA GLU A 299 -23.70 -12.98 -6.12
C GLU A 299 -22.92 -13.20 -7.45
N ASP A 300 -23.44 -13.91 -8.44
CA ASP A 300 -22.60 -14.43 -9.53
C ASP A 300 -23.13 -14.12 -10.95
N SER A 301 -23.50 -12.88 -11.22
CA SER A 301 -23.82 -12.46 -12.61
C SER A 301 -23.05 -11.21 -13.04
N GLY A 302 -22.10 -11.42 -13.95
CA GLY A 302 -21.46 -10.37 -14.71
C GLY A 302 -22.46 -9.58 -15.55
N ILE A 303 -22.11 -8.32 -15.83
CA ILE A 303 -22.77 -7.37 -16.74
C ILE A 303 -24.30 -7.47 -16.74
N ILE A 304 -24.95 -6.67 -15.88
CA ILE A 304 -26.39 -6.46 -15.97
C ILE A 304 -26.66 -5.38 -17.03
N ASN A 305 -27.06 -5.80 -18.23
CA ASN A 305 -27.61 -4.90 -19.24
C ASN A 305 -29.06 -4.55 -18.87
N TYR A 306 -29.31 -3.28 -18.54
CA TYR A 306 -30.67 -2.76 -18.42
C TYR A 306 -31.17 -2.30 -19.78
N ASP A 307 -31.83 -3.18 -20.51
CA ASP A 307 -32.61 -2.80 -21.68
C ASP A 307 -34.03 -2.42 -21.24
N ALA A 308 -34.30 -1.12 -21.14
CA ALA A 308 -35.63 -0.59 -20.87
C ALA A 308 -36.16 0.16 -22.10
N TRP A 309 -36.47 -0.57 -23.16
CA TRP A 309 -37.30 -0.05 -24.25
C TRP A 309 -38.76 -0.40 -23.99
N GLY A 310 -39.52 0.58 -23.50
CA GLY A 310 -40.98 0.55 -23.52
C GLY A 310 -41.62 -0.12 -22.29
N THR A 311 -42.58 0.61 -21.71
CA THR A 311 -43.48 0.25 -20.62
C THR A 311 -42.88 0.16 -19.20
N THR A 312 -43.47 0.98 -18.34
CA THR A 312 -43.26 1.11 -16.89
C THR A 312 -43.17 -0.23 -16.18
N LEU A 313 -41.99 -0.55 -15.63
CA LEU A 313 -41.80 -1.56 -14.61
C LEU A 313 -41.23 -0.90 -13.34
N SER A 314 -41.83 -1.26 -12.20
CA SER A 314 -41.51 -0.73 -10.88
C SER A 314 -40.05 -1.02 -10.47
N PRO A 315 -39.34 -0.07 -9.85
CA PRO A 315 -37.99 -0.32 -9.33
C PRO A 315 -38.04 -1.25 -8.11
N HIS A 316 -37.11 -2.21 -8.05
CA HIS A 316 -36.88 -3.08 -6.89
C HIS A 316 -35.92 -2.40 -5.89
N CYS A 317 -36.22 -2.47 -4.60
CA CYS A 317 -35.30 -2.05 -3.54
C CYS A 317 -34.30 -3.17 -3.23
N VAL A 318 -33.01 -2.85 -3.20
CA VAL A 318 -31.95 -3.74 -2.70
C VAL A 318 -31.82 -3.51 -1.20
N ARG A 319 -31.97 -4.56 -0.40
CA ARG A 319 -31.63 -4.58 1.02
C ARG A 319 -30.35 -5.40 1.16
N ARG A 320 -29.31 -4.78 1.70
CA ARG A 320 -28.06 -5.46 2.06
C ARG A 320 -28.25 -5.99 3.48
N ASP A 321 -28.16 -7.31 3.67
CA ASP A 321 -27.94 -7.91 4.98
C ASP A 321 -26.43 -7.93 5.28
#